data_AF-A0A7S1DPW4-F1
#
_entry.id   AF-A0A7S1DPW4-F1
#
_cell.length_a   1.000
_cell.length_b   1.000
_cell.length_c   1.000
_cell.angle_alpha   90.00
_cell.angle_beta   90.00
_cell.angle_gamma   90.00
#
_symmetry.space_group_name_H-M   'P 1'
#
loop_
_entity.id
_entity.type
_entity.pdbx_description
1 polymer ?
#
loop_
_entity_poly.entity_id
_entity_poly.type
_entity_poly.pdbx_seq_one_letter_code
_entity_poly.pdbx_strand_id
1 'polypeptide(L)'
;GAHPGMQLSYRDDLESLSFTLSFLASGSLPWSRDFEMSDIAARKAQAGLECMWGGEAPPRLAGGGCPLRSLLEHARSLREGDMPDYAYCRELFEGAYRRLTG
;
A
#
# COMPACT_ATOMS: atom_id res chain seq x y z
N GLY A 1 12.23 -17.78 -3.50
CA GLY A 1 12.09 -18.33 -4.86
C GLY A 1 10.72 -17.94 -5.37
N ALA A 2 10.62 -17.37 -6.56
CA ALA A 2 9.34 -17.09 -7.19
C ALA A 2 8.65 -18.42 -7.54
N HIS A 3 7.40 -18.59 -7.11
CA HIS A 3 6.59 -19.77 -7.44
C HIS A 3 6.22 -19.74 -8.93
N PRO A 4 6.27 -20.88 -9.66
CA PRO A 4 6.10 -20.89 -11.11
C PRO A 4 4.62 -20.69 -11.49
N GLY A 5 4.34 -19.65 -12.28
CA GLY A 5 3.11 -19.57 -13.09
C GLY A 5 1.97 -18.69 -12.57
N MET A 6 2.10 -18.03 -11.41
CA MET A 6 1.13 -17.01 -11.02
C MET A 6 1.41 -15.77 -11.88
N GLN A 7 0.54 -15.47 -12.85
CA GLN A 7 0.58 -14.16 -13.51
C GLN A 7 0.47 -13.13 -12.39
N LEU A 8 1.55 -12.38 -12.15
CA LEU A 8 1.52 -11.22 -11.27
C LEU A 8 0.44 -10.32 -11.84
N SER A 9 -0.68 -10.26 -11.13
CA SER A 9 -1.85 -9.53 -11.57
C SER A 9 -1.61 -8.05 -11.35
N TYR A 10 -2.34 -7.19 -12.06
CA TYR A 10 -2.28 -5.74 -11.81
C TYR A 10 -2.51 -5.37 -10.34
N ARG A 11 -3.28 -6.20 -9.62
CA ARG A 11 -3.43 -6.12 -8.17
C ARG A 11 -2.11 -6.31 -7.44
N ASP A 12 -1.33 -7.34 -7.76
CA ASP A 12 -0.05 -7.64 -7.09
C ASP A 12 0.96 -6.51 -7.31
N ASP A 13 1.02 -5.96 -8.53
CA ASP A 13 1.87 -4.83 -8.85
C ASP A 13 1.50 -3.58 -8.04
N LEU A 14 0.22 -3.20 -8.00
CA LEU A 14 -0.24 -2.02 -7.25
C LEU A 14 -0.14 -2.19 -5.74
N GLU A 15 -0.39 -3.39 -5.22
CA GLU A 15 -0.20 -3.71 -3.81
C GLU A 15 1.29 -3.58 -3.44
N SER A 16 2.20 -4.14 -4.26
CA SER A 16 3.65 -4.02 -4.04
C SER A 16 4.14 -2.57 -4.12
N LEU A 17 3.56 -1.75 -5.00
CA LEU A 17 3.86 -0.33 -5.13
C LEU A 17 3.45 0.43 -3.87
N SER A 18 2.24 0.17 -3.34
CA SER A 18 1.75 0.81 -2.12
C SER A 18 2.67 0.53 -0.92
N PHE A 19 3.18 -0.69 -0.80
CA PHE A 19 4.13 -1.06 0.23
C PHE A 19 5.50 -0.43 0.03
N THR A 20 6.02 -0.41 -1.21
CA THR A 20 7.28 0.26 -1.53
C THR A 20 7.25 1.73 -1.18
N LEU A 21 6.20 2.45 -1.57
CA LEU A 21 6.05 3.87 -1.28
C LEU A 21 5.86 4.12 0.22
N SER A 22 5.12 3.26 0.92
CA SER A 22 4.99 3.33 2.37
C SER A 22 6.35 3.18 3.05
N PHE A 23 7.15 2.19 2.64
CA PHE A 23 8.51 1.99 3.14
C PHE A 23 9.42 3.19 2.87
N LEU A 24 9.37 3.77 1.67
CA LEU A 24 10.16 4.97 1.34
C LEU A 24 9.75 6.18 2.21
N ALA A 25 8.48 6.29 2.58
CA ALA A 25 7.98 7.38 3.41
C ALA A 25 8.28 7.22 4.91
N SER A 26 8.23 5.99 5.44
CA SER A 26 8.37 5.72 6.88
C SER A 26 9.72 5.10 7.27
N GLY A 27 10.53 4.67 6.30
CA GLY A 27 11.78 3.94 6.51
C GLY A 27 11.61 2.50 7.02
N SER A 28 10.38 2.04 7.26
CA SER A 28 10.11 0.69 7.75
C SER A 28 8.67 0.26 7.49
N LEU A 29 8.45 -1.04 7.29
CA LEU A 29 7.11 -1.60 7.25
C LEU A 29 6.75 -2.16 8.63
N PRO A 30 5.47 -2.11 9.03
CA PRO A 30 5.04 -2.53 10.36
C PRO A 30 5.35 -4.00 10.61
N TRP A 31 5.09 -4.81 9.57
CA TRP A 31 5.40 -6.22 9.61
C TRP A 31 6.88 -6.52 9.52
N SER A 32 7.79 -5.56 9.29
CA SER A 32 9.24 -5.84 9.27
C SER A 32 9.83 -6.08 10.66
N ARG A 33 9.13 -5.69 11.74
CA ARG A 33 9.62 -5.79 13.14
C ARG A 33 9.13 -7.03 13.88
N ASP A 34 8.02 -7.64 13.47
CA ASP A 34 7.49 -8.85 14.10
C ASP A 34 8.15 -10.12 13.58
N PHE A 35 9.22 -10.56 14.24
CA PHE A 35 9.91 -11.82 13.94
C PHE A 35 9.14 -13.08 14.40
N GLU A 36 8.06 -12.90 15.19
CA GLU A 36 7.24 -14.00 15.74
C GLU A 36 6.43 -14.75 14.67
N MET A 37 6.04 -14.08 13.58
CA MET A 37 5.46 -14.75 12.41
C MET A 37 6.57 -15.09 11.41
N SER A 38 6.81 -16.38 11.18
CA SER A 38 7.79 -16.86 10.20
C SER A 38 7.33 -16.63 8.75
N ASP A 39 6.02 -16.52 8.51
CA ASP A 39 5.44 -16.34 7.18
C ASP A 39 5.23 -14.85 6.83
N ILE A 40 5.98 -14.39 5.82
CA ILE A 40 5.92 -13.03 5.27
C ILE A 40 4.57 -12.76 4.58
N ALA A 41 3.95 -13.75 3.94
CA ALA A 41 2.66 -13.58 3.27
C ALA A 41 1.54 -13.36 4.30
N ALA A 42 1.51 -14.17 5.36
CA ALA A 42 0.59 -13.99 6.47
C ALA A 42 0.79 -12.63 7.16
N ARG A 43 2.05 -12.21 7.36
CA ARG A 43 2.40 -10.88 7.89
C ARG A 43 1.87 -9.73 7.04
N LYS A 44 2.03 -9.81 5.71
CA LYS A 44 1.50 -8.79 4.78
C LYS A 44 -0.02 -8.76 4.73
N ALA A 45 -0.67 -9.92 4.82
CA ALA A 45 -2.12 -10.02 4.87
C ALA A 45 -2.69 -9.43 6.16
N GLN A 46 -2.02 -9.68 7.30
CA GLN A 46 -2.41 -9.16 8.61
C GLN A 46 -2.04 -7.69 8.81
N ALA A 47 -1.07 -7.17 8.06
CA ALA A 47 -0.79 -5.75 7.98
C ALA A 47 -1.98 -5.02 7.35
N GLY A 48 -2.96 -4.69 8.18
CA GLY A 48 -4.06 -3.82 7.84
C GLY A 48 -3.54 -2.41 7.53
N LEU A 49 -4.38 -1.63 6.86
CA LEU A 49 -4.11 -0.22 6.54
C LEU A 49 -3.78 0.64 7.76
N GLU A 50 -4.26 0.24 8.92
CA GLU A 50 -4.03 0.89 10.21
C GLU A 50 -2.63 0.61 10.76
N CYS A 51 -2.04 -0.53 10.41
CA CYS A 51 -0.69 -0.87 10.84
C CYS A 51 0.37 -0.14 10.01
N MET A 52 0.12 0.16 8.72
CA MET A 52 1.10 0.75 7.77
C MET A 52 1.78 2.02 8.28
N TRP A 53 1.12 2.76 9.17
CA TRP A 53 1.73 3.86 9.92
C TRP A 53 1.63 3.57 11.42
N GLY A 54 2.60 2.84 11.95
CA GLY A 54 2.74 2.67 13.39
C GLY A 54 2.86 4.03 14.08
N GLY A 55 1.80 4.42 14.80
CA GLY A 55 1.79 5.46 15.86
C GLY A 55 2.00 6.92 15.44
N GLU A 56 2.76 7.21 14.38
CA GLU A 56 3.12 8.56 13.96
C GLU A 56 3.08 8.67 12.43
N ALA A 57 1.94 8.38 11.82
CA ALA A 57 1.64 9.04 10.54
C ALA A 57 1.73 10.56 10.82
N PRO A 58 2.45 11.35 10.01
CA PRO A 58 2.33 12.81 10.07
C PRO A 58 0.83 13.15 10.13
N PRO A 59 0.38 14.08 11.00
CA PRO A 59 -1.06 14.35 11.20
C PRO A 59 -1.85 14.61 9.91
N ARG A 60 -1.14 14.98 8.83
CA ARG A 60 -1.66 15.24 7.49
C ARG A 60 -1.97 13.97 6.67
N LEU A 61 -1.54 12.79 7.11
CA LEU A 61 -1.75 11.48 6.49
C LEU A 61 -2.63 10.52 7.32
N ALA A 62 -2.97 10.88 8.57
CA ALA A 62 -3.73 10.01 9.47
C ALA A 62 -5.27 10.08 9.28
N GLY A 63 -5.79 11.12 8.62
CA GLY A 63 -7.20 11.19 8.21
C GLY A 63 -7.43 10.41 6.91
N GLY A 64 -8.67 10.02 6.61
CA GLY A 64 -9.09 9.21 5.45
C GLY A 64 -8.75 9.73 4.03
N GLY A 65 -7.77 10.64 3.89
CA GLY A 65 -7.19 11.12 2.64
C GLY A 65 -5.72 10.74 2.44
N CYS A 66 -5.24 9.63 3.02
CA CYS A 66 -3.91 9.11 2.71
C CYS A 66 -3.90 8.40 1.34
N PRO A 67 -3.16 8.91 0.33
CA PRO A 67 -3.17 8.35 -1.01
C PRO A 67 -2.64 6.91 -1.05
N LEU A 68 -1.71 6.57 -0.15
CA LEU A 68 -1.12 5.23 -0.07
C LEU A 68 -2.11 4.18 0.43
N ARG A 69 -2.99 4.57 1.36
CA ARG A 69 -4.09 3.74 1.85
C ARG A 69 -5.11 3.48 0.74
N SER A 70 -5.55 4.55 0.09
CA SER A 70 -6.50 4.44 -1.03
C SER A 70 -5.94 3.64 -2.21
N LEU A 71 -4.64 3.74 -2.49
CA LEU A 71 -3.97 2.92 -3.52
C LEU A 71 -4.00 1.43 -3.16
N LEU A 72 -3.70 1.07 -1.90
CA LEU A 72 -3.74 -0.32 -1.45
C LEU A 72 -5.17 -0.89 -1.46
N GLU A 73 -6.16 -0.11 -1.02
CA GLU A 73 -7.56 -0.50 -1.07
C GLU A 73 -8.03 -0.71 -2.52
N HIS A 74 -7.62 0.18 -3.44
CA HIS A 74 -7.88 0.03 -4.87
C HIS A 74 -7.27 -1.26 -5.42
N ALA A 75 -5.99 -1.51 -5.15
CA ALA A 75 -5.30 -2.73 -5.57
C ALA A 75 -6.04 -4.00 -5.11
N ARG A 76 -6.45 -4.05 -3.83
CA ARG A 76 -7.16 -5.19 -3.23
C ARG A 76 -8.59 -5.36 -3.74
N SER A 77 -9.19 -4.33 -4.33
CA SER A 77 -10.53 -4.38 -4.92
C SER A 77 -10.56 -4.98 -6.32
N LEU A 78 -9.41 -5.01 -7.02
CA LEU A 78 -9.31 -5.53 -8.38
C LEU A 78 -9.51 -7.06 -8.40
N ARG A 79 -10.34 -7.50 -9.34
CA ARG A 79 -10.51 -8.92 -9.68
C ARG A 79 -9.47 -9.35 -10.71
N GLU A 80 -9.39 -10.65 -10.96
CA GLU A 80 -8.51 -11.18 -11.99
C GLU A 80 -8.90 -10.62 -13.37
N GLY A 81 -7.93 -10.03 -14.08
CA GLY A 81 -8.13 -9.42 -15.39
C GLY A 81 -8.69 -7.99 -15.37
N ASP A 82 -9.07 -7.45 -14.21
CA ASP A 82 -9.51 -6.06 -14.10
C ASP A 82 -8.35 -5.11 -14.44
N MET A 83 -8.60 -4.17 -15.33
CA MET A 83 -7.65 -3.08 -15.58
C MET A 83 -7.77 -2.04 -14.46
N PRO A 84 -6.67 -1.63 -13.81
CA PRO A 84 -6.74 -0.59 -12.79
C PRO A 84 -7.16 0.75 -13.37
N ASP A 85 -7.95 1.50 -12.60
CA ASP A 85 -8.15 2.92 -12.86
C ASP A 85 -6.90 3.73 -12.48
N TYR A 86 -5.98 3.85 -13.44
CA TYR A 86 -4.76 4.64 -13.28
C TYR A 86 -5.01 6.15 -13.23
N ALA A 87 -6.18 6.65 -13.68
CA ALA A 87 -6.52 8.06 -13.54
C ALA A 87 -6.81 8.36 -12.06
N TYR A 88 -7.66 7.55 -11.43
CA TYR A 88 -7.92 7.61 -9.99
C TYR A 88 -6.62 7.50 -9.17
N CYS A 89 -5.76 6.52 -9.48
CA CYS A 89 -4.47 6.38 -8.80
C CYS A 89 -3.63 7.67 -8.86
N ARG A 90 -3.57 8.35 -10.00
CA ARG A 90 -2.82 9.61 -10.15
C ARG A 90 -3.45 10.75 -9.34
N GLU A 91 -4.78 10.88 -9.41
CA GLU A 91 -5.52 11.93 -8.70
C GLU A 91 -5.32 11.85 -7.18
N LEU A 92 -5.20 10.64 -6.61
CA LEU A 92 -4.88 10.46 -5.19
C LEU A 92 -3.59 11.20 -4.80
N PHE A 93 -2.51 10.99 -5.54
CA PHE A 93 -1.20 11.58 -5.23
C PHE A 93 -1.12 13.04 -5.63
N GLU A 94 -1.74 13.45 -6.73
CA GLU A 94 -1.82 14.88 -7.09
C GLU A 94 -2.60 15.67 -6.05
N GLY A 95 -3.73 15.13 -5.58
CA GLY A 95 -4.53 15.74 -4.52
C GLY A 95 -3.78 15.79 -3.19
N ALA A 96 -2.96 14.78 -2.88
CA ALA A 96 -2.07 14.81 -1.73
C ALA A 96 -0.95 15.85 -1.87
N TYR A 97 -0.31 15.92 -3.03
CA TYR A 97 0.74 16.90 -3.31
C TYR A 97 0.22 18.33 -3.21
N ARG A 98 -0.95 18.63 -3.82
CA ARG A 98 -1.60 19.94 -3.73
C ARG A 98 -1.88 20.38 -2.29
N ARG A 99 -2.25 19.45 -1.40
CA ARG A 99 -2.47 19.73 0.03
C ARG A 99 -1.17 19.98 0.81
N LEU A 100 -0.03 19.50 0.31
CA LEU A 100 1.28 19.67 0.94
C LEU A 100 1.99 20.95 0.49
N THR A 101 1.73 21.41 -0.74
CA THR A 101 2.42 22.56 -1.35
C THR A 101 1.57 23.81 -1.47
N GLY A 102 0.26 23.71 -1.23
CA GLY A 102 -0.67 24.84 -1.15
C GLY A 102 -0.79 25.46 0.23
#